data_AF-A0A7S1SME0-F1
#
_entry.id   AF-A0A7S1SME0-F1
#
_cell.length_a   1.000
_cell.length_b   1.000
_cell.length_c   1.000
_cell.angle_alpha   90.00
_cell.angle_beta   90.00
_cell.angle_gamma   90.00
#
_symmetry.space_group_name_H-M   'P 1'
#
loop_
_entity.id
_entity.type
_entity.pdbx_description
1 polymer ?
#
loop_
_entity_poly.entity_id
_entity_poly.type
_entity_poly.pdbx_seq_one_letter_code
_entity_poly.pdbx_strand_id
1 'polypeptide(L)'
;SLGRLSTQALHICGVPERIRSVDLSLAAATLLKIQTDCKCPLEMMTCLLAANNAIIDAISAALHSLSVQVSADELLPLFISALALASLPNISSVLQYMMTFHSEGDLQGQSGYQLAMLEAAVEFFSQCHRKGFVSKGVDTRVPREWCQASPERNSKVDLLPVHQVELDRPDNLNCSF
;
A
#
# COMPACT_ATOMS: atom_id res chain seq x y z
N SER A 1 -23.24 0.07 -2.14
CA SER A 1 -22.61 -0.97 -1.30
C SER A 1 -21.35 -1.42 -2.02
N LEU A 2 -20.18 -1.35 -1.38
CA LEU A 2 -19.01 -2.04 -1.91
C LEU A 2 -19.32 -3.54 -1.91
N GLY A 3 -19.00 -4.23 -3.00
CA GLY A 3 -19.31 -5.66 -3.16
C GLY A 3 -18.53 -6.53 -2.16
N ARG A 4 -18.82 -7.84 -2.13
CA ARG A 4 -17.96 -8.84 -1.47
C ARG A 4 -17.12 -9.55 -2.53
N LEU A 5 -15.87 -9.88 -2.20
CA LEU A 5 -15.05 -10.73 -3.06
C LEU A 5 -15.56 -12.17 -3.04
N SER A 6 -15.38 -12.88 -4.15
CA SER A 6 -15.65 -14.32 -4.20
C SER A 6 -14.64 -15.09 -3.36
N THR A 7 -15.01 -16.29 -2.90
CA THR A 7 -14.10 -17.19 -2.17
C THR A 7 -12.82 -17.49 -2.95
N GLN A 8 -12.92 -17.61 -4.27
CA GLN A 8 -11.76 -17.82 -5.14
C GLN A 8 -10.81 -16.61 -5.15
N ALA A 9 -11.35 -15.39 -5.19
CA ALA A 9 -10.54 -14.18 -5.14
C ALA A 9 -9.82 -14.03 -3.79
N LEU A 10 -10.50 -14.33 -2.68
CA LEU A 10 -9.89 -14.37 -1.34
C LEU A 10 -8.78 -15.43 -1.25
N HIS A 11 -8.98 -16.61 -1.85
CA HIS A 11 -7.95 -17.64 -1.94
C HIS A 11 -6.73 -17.18 -2.75
N ILE A 12 -6.93 -16.51 -3.90
CA ILE A 12 -5.83 -15.96 -4.71
C ILE A 12 -5.03 -14.92 -3.94
N CYS A 13 -5.69 -14.09 -3.12
CA CYS A 13 -5.03 -13.10 -2.27
C CYS A 13 -4.29 -13.75 -1.07
N GLY A 14 -4.44 -15.05 -0.84
CA GLY A 14 -3.82 -15.76 0.27
C GLY A 14 -4.56 -15.61 1.60
N VAL A 15 -5.85 -15.24 1.59
CA VAL A 15 -6.62 -15.05 2.83
C VAL A 15 -6.86 -16.40 3.54
N PRO A 16 -6.40 -16.58 4.79
CA PRO A 16 -6.60 -17.80 5.57
C PRO A 16 -8.07 -18.11 5.78
N GLU A 17 -8.45 -19.40 5.76
CA GLU A 17 -9.86 -19.83 5.77
C GLU A 17 -10.66 -19.24 6.93
N ARG A 18 -10.04 -19.22 8.10
CA ARG A 18 -10.64 -18.74 9.35
C ARG A 18 -11.06 -17.26 9.33
N ILE A 19 -10.49 -16.44 8.44
CA ILE A 19 -10.78 -15.00 8.33
C ILE A 19 -11.39 -14.63 6.97
N ARG A 20 -11.80 -15.60 6.14
CA ARG A 20 -12.45 -15.31 4.84
C ARG A 20 -13.84 -14.69 4.97
N SER A 21 -14.49 -14.84 6.13
CA SER A 21 -15.82 -14.26 6.39
C SER A 21 -15.78 -12.79 6.79
N VAL A 22 -14.58 -12.24 7.07
CA VAL A 22 -14.37 -10.85 7.50
C VAL A 22 -15.00 -9.87 6.51
N ASP A 23 -15.73 -8.88 7.03
CA ASP A 23 -16.32 -7.82 6.23
C ASP A 23 -15.30 -6.70 5.99
N LEU A 24 -14.89 -6.54 4.74
CA LEU A 24 -13.90 -5.54 4.32
C LEU A 24 -14.55 -4.23 3.82
N SER A 25 -15.87 -4.09 3.88
CA SER A 25 -16.59 -2.97 3.30
C SER A 25 -16.13 -1.62 3.84
N LEU A 26 -15.90 -1.53 5.17
CA LEU A 26 -15.44 -0.30 5.81
C LEU A 26 -14.00 0.07 5.41
N ALA A 27 -13.10 -0.92 5.37
CA ALA A 27 -11.73 -0.72 4.94
C ALA A 27 -11.67 -0.29 3.48
N ALA A 28 -12.41 -0.95 2.59
CA ALA A 28 -12.50 -0.61 1.18
C ALA A 28 -13.08 0.80 0.95
N ALA A 29 -14.14 1.17 1.69
CA ALA A 29 -14.70 2.52 1.63
C ALA A 29 -13.69 3.59 2.09
N THR A 30 -12.87 3.26 3.10
CA THR A 30 -11.82 4.13 3.61
C THR A 30 -10.70 4.31 2.59
N LEU A 31 -10.27 3.23 1.93
CA LEU A 31 -9.26 3.27 0.87
C LEU A 31 -9.71 4.10 -0.33
N LEU A 32 -11.00 4.04 -0.71
CA LEU A 32 -11.52 4.81 -1.84
C LEU A 32 -11.31 6.33 -1.67
N LYS A 33 -11.27 6.82 -0.42
CA LYS A 33 -11.03 8.23 -0.10
C LYS A 33 -9.67 8.74 -0.56
N ILE A 34 -8.69 7.86 -0.73
CA ILE A 34 -7.36 8.20 -1.24
C ILE A 34 -7.46 8.93 -2.59
N GLN A 35 -8.49 8.63 -3.38
CA GLN A 35 -8.69 9.25 -4.69
C GLN A 35 -9.69 10.38 -4.69
N THR A 36 -10.73 10.30 -3.86
CA THR A 36 -11.82 11.28 -3.87
C THR A 36 -11.51 12.49 -3.00
N ASP A 37 -10.82 12.27 -1.86
CA ASP A 37 -10.77 13.23 -0.77
C ASP A 37 -9.34 13.64 -0.40
N CYS A 38 -8.35 12.74 -0.54
CA CYS A 38 -6.97 13.02 -0.14
C CYS A 38 -6.23 13.88 -1.18
N LYS A 39 -5.54 14.93 -0.71
CA LYS A 39 -4.82 15.91 -1.53
C LYS A 39 -3.32 15.90 -1.31
N CYS A 40 -2.85 15.24 -0.25
CA CYS A 40 -1.43 15.17 0.07
C CYS A 40 -1.04 13.79 0.63
N PRO A 41 0.27 13.44 0.62
CA PRO A 41 0.75 12.12 1.05
C PRO A 41 0.40 11.78 2.50
N LEU A 42 0.37 12.79 3.37
CA LEU A 42 0.03 12.62 4.79
C LEU A 42 -1.43 12.17 4.97
N GLU A 43 -2.37 12.75 4.23
CA GLU A 43 -3.78 12.34 4.24
C GLU A 43 -3.96 10.94 3.68
N MET A 44 -3.23 10.60 2.60
CA MET A 44 -3.23 9.25 2.03
C MET A 44 -2.71 8.22 3.04
N MET A 45 -1.60 8.51 3.72
CA MET A 45 -1.06 7.66 4.79
C MET A 45 -2.07 7.46 5.93
N THR A 46 -2.73 8.54 6.35
CA THR A 46 -3.78 8.48 7.37
C THR A 46 -4.94 7.57 6.93
N CYS A 47 -5.36 7.65 5.67
CA CYS A 47 -6.38 6.74 5.12
C CYS A 47 -5.92 5.28 5.10
N LEU A 48 -4.68 5.00 4.72
CA LEU A 48 -4.14 3.64 4.71
C LEU A 48 -4.11 3.03 6.11
N LEU A 49 -3.66 3.79 7.11
CA LEU A 49 -3.63 3.37 8.51
C LEU A 49 -5.04 3.14 9.06
N ALA A 50 -5.98 4.04 8.75
CA ALA A 50 -7.38 3.90 9.15
C ALA A 50 -8.04 2.66 8.52
N ALA A 51 -7.73 2.35 7.26
CA ALA A 51 -8.20 1.12 6.61
C ALA A 51 -7.66 -0.13 7.30
N ASN A 52 -6.40 -0.13 7.73
CA ASN A 52 -5.81 -1.24 8.47
C ASN A 52 -6.45 -1.45 9.84
N ASN A 53 -6.72 -0.37 10.58
CA ASN A 53 -7.48 -0.49 11.84
C ASN A 53 -8.88 -1.07 11.59
N ALA A 54 -9.57 -0.63 10.53
CA ALA A 54 -10.87 -1.19 10.17
C ALA A 54 -10.80 -2.69 9.82
N ILE A 55 -9.71 -3.16 9.22
CA ILE A 55 -9.49 -4.61 8.98
C ILE A 55 -9.31 -5.35 10.31
N ILE A 56 -8.47 -4.82 11.20
CA ILE A 56 -8.20 -5.43 12.52
C ILE A 56 -9.50 -5.51 13.34
N ASP A 57 -10.28 -4.44 13.36
CA ASP A 57 -11.59 -4.38 14.04
C ASP A 57 -12.57 -5.41 13.44
N ALA A 58 -12.58 -5.55 12.12
CA ALA A 58 -13.41 -6.54 11.44
C ALA A 58 -13.00 -7.98 11.74
N ILE A 59 -11.69 -8.26 11.86
CA ILE A 59 -11.19 -9.58 12.31
C ILE A 59 -11.62 -9.83 13.76
N SER A 60 -11.42 -8.86 14.65
CA SER A 60 -11.81 -8.94 16.06
C SER A 60 -13.29 -9.27 16.22
N ALA A 61 -14.15 -8.58 15.45
CA ALA A 61 -15.59 -8.83 15.40
C ALA A 61 -15.92 -10.23 14.87
N ALA A 62 -15.29 -10.66 13.78
CA ALA A 62 -15.54 -11.97 13.16
C ALA A 62 -15.09 -13.16 14.04
N LEU A 63 -14.02 -12.98 14.82
CA LEU A 63 -13.49 -14.01 15.71
C LEU A 63 -14.05 -13.96 17.14
N HIS A 64 -14.93 -12.99 17.44
CA HIS A 64 -15.49 -12.77 18.78
C HIS A 64 -14.42 -12.71 19.89
N SER A 65 -13.26 -12.10 19.60
CA SER A 65 -12.13 -12.05 20.54
C SER A 65 -11.74 -10.62 20.85
N LEU A 66 -11.68 -10.28 22.15
CA LEU A 66 -11.30 -8.95 22.63
C LEU A 66 -9.80 -8.66 22.50
N SER A 67 -8.98 -9.69 22.24
CA SER A 67 -7.54 -9.56 22.07
C SER A 67 -7.08 -10.47 20.93
N VAL A 68 -7.35 -10.03 19.70
CA VAL A 68 -6.79 -10.66 18.51
C VAL A 68 -5.42 -10.05 18.23
N GLN A 69 -4.39 -10.88 18.29
CA GLN A 69 -3.10 -10.55 17.66
C GLN A 69 -3.20 -10.92 16.18
N VAL A 70 -3.21 -9.90 15.32
CA VAL A 70 -3.22 -10.09 13.86
C VAL A 70 -1.77 -10.11 13.37
N SER A 71 -1.38 -11.16 12.67
CA SER A 71 -0.05 -11.24 12.07
C SER A 71 0.00 -10.56 10.69
N ALA A 72 1.20 -10.29 10.18
CA ALA A 72 1.37 -9.73 8.84
C ALA A 72 0.83 -10.68 7.74
N ASP A 73 0.97 -12.00 7.94
CA ASP A 73 0.45 -13.05 7.04
C ASP A 73 -1.08 -13.08 6.97
N GLU A 74 -1.76 -12.41 7.90
CA GLU A 74 -3.21 -12.27 7.93
C GLU A 74 -3.65 -10.90 7.43
N LEU A 75 -2.92 -9.86 7.84
CA LEU A 75 -3.25 -8.49 7.53
C LEU A 75 -3.01 -8.16 6.05
N LEU A 76 -1.86 -8.53 5.48
CA LEU A 76 -1.52 -8.17 4.10
C LEU A 76 -2.51 -8.76 3.07
N PRO A 77 -2.89 -10.06 3.12
CA PRO A 77 -3.92 -10.61 2.23
C PRO A 77 -5.28 -9.89 2.32
N LEU A 78 -5.70 -9.50 3.52
CA LEU A 78 -6.95 -8.77 3.72
C LEU A 78 -6.85 -7.32 3.24
N PHE A 79 -5.69 -6.69 3.39
CA PHE A 79 -5.42 -5.36 2.87
C PHE A 79 -5.43 -5.34 1.32
N ILE A 80 -4.78 -6.31 0.68
CA ILE A 80 -4.86 -6.53 -0.78
C ILE A 80 -6.32 -6.74 -1.22
N SER A 81 -7.06 -7.55 -0.48
CA SER A 81 -8.48 -7.81 -0.75
C SER A 81 -9.33 -6.53 -0.63
N ALA A 82 -9.07 -5.69 0.37
CA ALA A 82 -9.76 -4.42 0.54
C ALA A 82 -9.43 -3.42 -0.59
N LEU A 83 -8.17 -3.35 -1.04
CA LEU A 83 -7.78 -2.56 -2.21
C LEU A 83 -8.46 -3.05 -3.50
N ALA A 84 -8.56 -4.37 -3.68
CA ALA A 84 -9.27 -4.96 -4.81
C ALA A 84 -10.76 -4.60 -4.82
N LEU A 85 -11.41 -4.62 -3.65
CA LEU A 85 -12.81 -4.20 -3.49
C LEU A 85 -13.03 -2.72 -3.76
N ALA A 86 -12.13 -1.89 -3.26
CA ALA A 86 -12.19 -0.45 -3.46
C ALA A 86 -11.90 -0.06 -4.93
N SER A 87 -11.27 -0.96 -5.70
CA SER A 87 -11.05 -0.82 -7.14
C SER A 87 -10.31 0.49 -7.50
N LEU A 88 -9.34 0.90 -6.66
CA LEU A 88 -8.60 2.17 -6.81
C LEU A 88 -7.81 2.22 -8.12
N PRO A 89 -8.21 2.95 -9.18
CA PRO A 89 -7.39 3.15 -10.37
C PRO A 89 -5.99 3.73 -10.06
N ASN A 90 -4.99 3.46 -10.90
CA ASN A 90 -3.65 4.08 -10.80
C ASN A 90 -2.96 3.94 -9.42
N ILE A 91 -3.18 2.82 -8.71
CA ILE A 91 -2.58 2.57 -7.38
C ILE A 91 -1.04 2.66 -7.38
N SER A 92 -0.39 2.29 -8.49
CA SER A 92 1.06 2.45 -8.67
C SER A 92 1.50 3.92 -8.66
N SER A 93 0.71 4.82 -9.24
CA SER A 93 0.98 6.26 -9.21
C SER A 93 0.78 6.84 -7.82
N VAL A 94 -0.22 6.36 -7.08
CA VAL A 94 -0.41 6.71 -5.66
C VAL A 94 0.83 6.32 -4.85
N LEU A 95 1.33 5.10 -5.01
CA LEU A 95 2.54 4.63 -4.34
C LEU A 95 3.76 5.51 -4.68
N GLN A 96 3.99 5.80 -5.97
CA GLN A 96 5.09 6.66 -6.41
C GLN A 96 5.00 8.07 -5.83
N TYR A 97 3.79 8.65 -5.83
CA TYR A 97 3.54 9.94 -5.21
C TYR A 97 3.89 9.89 -3.73
N MET A 98 3.38 8.91 -2.99
CA MET A 98 3.70 8.78 -1.56
C MET A 98 5.20 8.62 -1.32
N MET A 99 5.89 7.73 -2.04
CA MET A 99 7.35 7.51 -1.85
C MET A 99 8.19 8.76 -2.15
N THR A 100 7.76 9.60 -3.09
CA THR A 100 8.53 10.79 -3.52
C THR A 100 8.50 11.91 -2.48
N PHE A 101 7.42 12.02 -1.70
CA PHE A 101 7.18 13.16 -0.79
C PHE A 101 7.38 12.81 0.69
N HIS A 102 7.97 11.65 1.00
CA HIS A 102 8.42 11.34 2.36
C HIS A 102 9.90 11.70 2.52
N SER A 103 10.27 12.35 3.62
CA SER A 103 11.68 12.47 4.00
C SER A 103 12.18 11.16 4.62
N GLU A 104 13.49 10.90 4.58
CA GLU A 104 14.08 9.64 5.10
C GLU A 104 13.76 9.39 6.59
N GLY A 105 13.44 10.43 7.36
CA GLY A 105 13.00 10.33 8.76
C GLY A 105 11.52 9.95 8.94
N ASP A 106 10.67 10.21 7.95
CA ASP A 106 9.21 10.02 8.04
C ASP A 106 8.79 8.55 7.85
N LEU A 107 9.68 7.70 7.34
CA LEU A 107 9.43 6.29 7.01
C LEU A 107 9.80 5.32 8.13
N GLN A 108 10.00 5.80 9.36
CA GLN A 108 10.25 4.93 10.50
C GLN A 108 8.94 4.43 11.15
N GLY A 109 9.00 3.24 11.75
CA GLY A 109 7.87 2.67 12.49
C GLY A 109 6.65 2.35 11.61
N GLN A 110 5.48 2.82 12.04
CA GLN A 110 4.19 2.42 11.46
C GLN A 110 3.98 2.93 10.03
N SER A 111 4.47 4.13 9.70
CA SER A 111 4.35 4.72 8.36
C SER A 111 5.17 3.95 7.32
N GLY A 112 6.41 3.57 7.66
CA GLY A 112 7.25 2.73 6.80
C GLY A 112 6.65 1.35 6.56
N TYR A 113 6.15 0.71 7.63
CA TYR A 113 5.44 -0.56 7.51
C TYR A 113 4.21 -0.46 6.61
N GLN A 114 3.42 0.60 6.74
CA GLN A 114 2.26 0.84 5.90
C GLN A 114 2.62 1.02 4.42
N LEU A 115 3.69 1.75 4.14
CA LEU A 115 4.17 1.95 2.77
C LEU A 115 4.68 0.64 2.16
N ALA A 116 5.41 -0.18 2.94
CA ALA A 116 5.84 -1.51 2.52
C ALA A 116 4.66 -2.45 2.22
N MET A 117 3.58 -2.40 3.01
CA MET A 117 2.35 -3.15 2.69
C MET A 117 1.70 -2.67 1.39
N LEU A 118 1.67 -1.36 1.15
CA LEU A 118 1.14 -0.81 -0.10
C LEU A 118 2.00 -1.24 -1.30
N GLU A 119 3.33 -1.18 -1.17
CA GLU A 119 4.26 -1.66 -2.20
C GLU A 119 4.05 -3.15 -2.51
N ALA A 120 3.96 -3.99 -1.47
CA ALA A 120 3.69 -5.42 -1.63
C ALA A 120 2.35 -5.68 -2.34
N ALA A 121 1.31 -4.89 -2.04
CA ALA A 121 0.02 -5.00 -2.70
C ALA A 121 0.08 -4.60 -4.18
N VAL A 122 0.79 -3.52 -4.52
CA VAL A 122 0.98 -3.07 -5.91
C VAL A 122 1.76 -4.12 -6.71
N GLU A 123 2.81 -4.69 -6.13
CA GLU A 123 3.57 -5.77 -6.79
C GLU A 123 2.72 -7.03 -6.95
N PHE A 124 1.89 -7.39 -5.96
CA PHE A 124 0.94 -8.50 -6.07
C PHE A 124 -0.01 -8.31 -7.28
N PHE A 125 -0.65 -7.15 -7.42
CA PHE A 125 -1.53 -6.88 -8.56
C PHE A 125 -0.77 -6.94 -9.90
N SER A 126 0.46 -6.43 -9.93
CA SER A 126 1.33 -6.48 -11.10
C SER A 126 1.69 -7.92 -11.50
N GLN A 127 1.90 -8.82 -10.54
CA GLN A 127 2.12 -10.24 -10.80
C GLN A 127 0.85 -10.96 -11.24
N CYS A 128 -0.29 -10.65 -10.63
CA CYS A 128 -1.58 -11.21 -11.04
C CYS A 128 -1.88 -10.88 -12.50
N HIS A 129 -1.58 -9.65 -12.91
CA HIS A 129 -1.70 -9.22 -14.30
C HIS A 129 -0.76 -10.01 -15.23
N ARG A 130 0.54 -10.07 -14.91
CA ARG A 130 1.55 -10.79 -15.73
C ARG A 130 1.23 -12.28 -15.90
N LYS A 131 0.73 -12.93 -14.85
CA LYS A 131 0.35 -14.35 -14.86
C LYS A 131 -1.01 -14.60 -15.52
N GLY A 132 -1.71 -13.54 -15.96
CA GLY A 132 -2.98 -13.67 -16.66
C GLY A 132 -4.09 -14.23 -15.78
N PHE A 133 -4.12 -13.88 -14.49
CA PHE A 133 -5.27 -14.17 -13.61
C PHE A 133 -6.48 -13.33 -14.05
N VAL A 134 -7.02 -13.65 -15.21
CA VAL A 134 -8.34 -13.22 -15.68
C VAL A 134 -9.30 -14.29 -15.23
N SER A 135 -9.95 -14.06 -14.09
CA SER A 135 -10.98 -14.99 -13.64
C SER A 135 -12.13 -14.95 -14.65
N LYS A 136 -12.25 -15.98 -15.49
CA LYS A 136 -13.43 -16.18 -16.34
C LYS A 136 -14.65 -16.26 -15.41
N GLY A 137 -15.45 -15.20 -15.35
CA GLY A 137 -16.71 -15.17 -14.60
C GLY A 137 -16.69 -14.35 -13.30
N VAL A 138 -15.60 -13.65 -12.98
CA VAL A 138 -15.64 -12.65 -11.90
C VAL A 138 -15.72 -11.27 -12.56
N ASP A 139 -16.76 -10.50 -12.26
CA ASP A 139 -16.83 -9.05 -12.51
C ASP A 139 -15.86 -8.31 -11.55
N THR A 140 -14.65 -8.84 -11.40
CA THR A 140 -13.49 -8.11 -10.93
C THR A 140 -12.94 -7.50 -12.19
N ARG A 141 -13.45 -6.32 -12.53
CA ARG A 141 -12.61 -5.40 -13.29
C ARG A 141 -11.43 -5.12 -12.36
N VAL A 142 -10.38 -5.93 -12.47
CA VAL A 142 -9.03 -5.40 -12.22
C VAL A 142 -8.97 -4.23 -13.19
N PRO A 143 -9.04 -2.98 -12.70
CA PRO A 143 -9.19 -1.84 -13.58
C PRO A 143 -8.07 -1.89 -14.62
N ARG A 144 -8.39 -1.77 -15.91
CA ARG A 144 -7.38 -1.83 -17.00
C ARG A 144 -6.26 -0.81 -16.82
N GLU A 145 -6.53 0.25 -16.06
CA GLU A 145 -5.56 1.26 -15.64
C GLU A 145 -4.51 0.77 -14.62
N TRP A 146 -4.73 -0.37 -13.93
CA TRP A 146 -3.67 -1.06 -13.18
C TRP A 146 -2.63 -1.70 -14.11
N CYS A 147 -2.90 -1.73 -15.41
CA CYS A 147 -2.05 -2.36 -16.43
C CYS A 147 -1.09 -1.37 -17.13
N GLN A 148 -1.20 -0.05 -16.88
CA GLN A 148 -0.45 0.96 -17.65
C GLN A 148 0.74 1.59 -16.93
N ALA A 149 0.95 1.32 -15.64
CA ALA A 149 2.15 1.79 -14.94
C ALA A 149 3.30 0.78 -15.09
N SER A 150 3.81 0.63 -16.32
CA SER A 150 5.16 0.13 -16.50
C SER A 150 6.09 1.33 -16.34
N PRO A 151 6.99 1.38 -15.34
CA PRO A 151 8.12 2.27 -15.47
C PRO A 151 8.91 1.72 -16.65
N GLU A 152 8.88 2.43 -17.77
CA GLU A 152 9.98 2.30 -18.71
C GLU A 152 11.24 2.52 -17.88
N ARG A 153 12.00 1.45 -17.65
CA ARG A 153 13.37 1.56 -17.17
C ARG A 153 14.07 2.42 -18.20
N ASN A 154 14.16 3.71 -17.91
CA ASN A 154 15.00 4.59 -18.69
C ASN A 154 16.44 4.14 -18.43
N SER A 155 16.91 3.25 -19.29
CA SER A 155 18.29 2.77 -19.33
C SER A 155 19.17 3.91 -19.81
N LYS A 156 19.43 4.87 -18.94
CA LYS A 156 20.52 5.85 -18.96
C LYS A 156 20.34 6.81 -17.78
N VAL A 157 20.87 6.42 -16.63
CA VAL A 157 21.42 7.39 -15.70
C VAL A 157 22.92 7.31 -15.95
N ASP A 158 23.44 8.28 -16.69
CA ASP A 158 24.88 8.47 -16.82
C ASP A 158 25.42 8.74 -15.42
N LEU A 159 26.17 7.76 -14.89
CA LEU A 159 26.95 7.90 -13.67
C LEU A 159 28.02 8.96 -13.93
N LEU A 160 27.80 10.18 -13.45
CA LEU A 160 28.88 11.16 -13.33
C LEU A 160 29.80 10.73 -12.17
N PRO A 161 31.13 10.78 -12.36
CA PRO A 161 32.08 10.23 -11.39
C PRO A 161 32.12 11.08 -10.11
N VAL A 162 32.14 10.38 -8.98
CA VAL A 162 32.40 10.93 -7.64
C VAL A 162 33.80 11.54 -7.64
N HIS A 163 33.90 12.86 -7.74
CA HIS A 163 35.08 13.58 -7.32
C HIS A 163 35.00 13.78 -5.80
N GLN A 164 36.05 13.30 -5.12
CA GLN A 164 36.30 13.43 -3.69
C GLN A 164 36.14 14.89 -3.25
N VAL A 165 35.24 15.14 -2.30
CA VAL A 165 35.22 16.40 -1.55
C VAL A 165 35.99 16.14 -0.26
N GLU A 166 37.19 16.71 -0.22
CA GLU A 166 38.06 16.80 0.94
C GLU A 166 37.37 17.65 2.03
N LEU A 167 37.31 17.11 3.25
CA LEU A 167 36.76 17.78 4.43
C LEU A 167 37.71 18.90 4.87
N ASP A 168 37.42 20.13 4.46
CA ASP A 168 38.06 21.32 5.01
C ASP A 168 37.31 21.78 6.28
N ARG A 169 38.00 21.83 7.42
CA ARG A 169 37.47 22.33 8.70
C ARG A 169 37.70 23.84 8.77
N PRO A 170 36.66 24.65 9.05
CA PRO A 170 36.91 26.00 9.53
C PRO A 170 36.97 26.02 11.07
N ASP A 171 38.20 26.18 11.59
CA ASP A 171 38.44 26.74 12.93
C ASP A 171 38.08 28.24 12.96
N ASN A 172 37.65 28.71 14.14
CA ASN A 172 37.46 30.10 14.58
C ASN A 172 36.12 30.80 14.29
N LEU A 173 35.16 30.60 15.21
CA LEU A 173 34.20 31.64 15.59
C LEU A 173 34.69 32.31 16.88
N ASN A 174 35.20 33.53 16.72
CA ASN A 174 35.59 34.42 17.80
C ASN A 174 34.33 35.12 18.35
N CYS A 175 33.89 34.74 19.55
CA CYS A 175 32.89 35.49 20.32
C CYS A 175 33.60 36.58 21.14
N SER A 176 33.34 37.85 20.85
CA SER A 176 33.73 38.97 21.72
C SER A 176 32.50 39.46 22.51
N PHE A 177 32.67 39.57 23.82
CA PHE A 177 31.83 40.34 24.75
C PHE A 177 32.35 41.78 24.85
#